data_AF-A0A2U3AGZ4-F1
#
_entry.id   AF-A0A2U3AGZ4-F1
#
_cell.length_a   1.000
_cell.length_b   1.000
_cell.length_c   1.000
_cell.angle_alpha   90.00
_cell.angle_beta   90.00
_cell.angle_gamma   90.00
#
_symmetry.space_group_name_H-M   'P 1'
#
loop_
_entity.id
_entity.type
_entity.pdbx_description
1 polymer ?
#
loop_
_entity_poly.entity_id
_entity_poly.type
_entity_poly.pdbx_seq_one_letter_code
_entity_poly.pdbx_strand_id
1 'polypeptide(L)'
;MSSLKRKNVEDRGPSVKPKTEAEPIVTVAKPKTKPRKVDYSVSSIRIKKYNRAKINALRKALAKESADELLDEVLDMYIKKKLTAEQKMKYEFLLELEEKD
;
A
#
# COMPACT_ATOMS: atom_id res chain seq x y z
N MET A 1 53.15 -41.70 7.00
CA MET A 1 53.30 -41.39 8.44
C MET A 1 53.84 -39.98 8.59
N SER A 2 53.23 -39.19 9.49
CA SER A 2 53.76 -38.07 10.29
C SER A 2 54.94 -37.24 9.77
N SER A 3 54.73 -35.91 9.67
CA SER A 3 55.43 -34.84 10.44
C SER A 3 55.51 -33.53 9.62
N LEU A 4 54.73 -32.49 9.98
CA LEU A 4 55.06 -31.37 10.89
C LEU A 4 55.94 -30.27 10.28
N LYS A 5 55.32 -29.11 10.02
CA LYS A 5 55.66 -27.75 10.52
C LYS A 5 55.36 -26.67 9.47
N ARG A 6 54.23 -25.97 9.66
CA ARG A 6 53.97 -24.68 9.02
C ARG A 6 54.85 -23.64 9.72
N LYS A 7 55.74 -22.99 8.98
CA LYS A 7 56.54 -21.85 9.48
C LYS A 7 55.67 -20.59 9.47
N ASN A 8 55.81 -19.83 10.56
CA ASN A 8 55.15 -18.58 10.87
C ASN A 8 55.35 -17.52 9.78
N VAL A 9 54.26 -16.86 9.38
CA VAL A 9 54.30 -15.54 8.77
C VAL A 9 53.76 -14.58 9.84
N GLU A 10 54.67 -14.10 10.67
CA GLU A 10 54.50 -12.82 11.37
C GLU A 10 54.92 -11.75 10.36
N ASP A 11 54.04 -10.82 10.01
CA ASP A 11 54.30 -9.40 10.25
C ASP A 11 53.21 -8.47 9.66
N ARG A 12 52.46 -7.88 10.60
CA ARG A 12 52.14 -6.44 10.71
C ARG A 12 51.19 -5.81 9.68
N GLY A 13 49.90 -6.07 9.89
CA GLY A 13 48.84 -5.07 9.70
C GLY A 13 48.26 -4.67 11.08
N PRO A 14 47.71 -3.44 11.25
CA PRO A 14 47.30 -2.95 12.56
C PRO A 14 46.19 -3.82 13.17
N SER A 15 46.48 -4.31 14.37
CA SER A 15 45.59 -5.07 15.24
C SER A 15 44.40 -4.21 15.67
N VAL A 16 43.27 -4.30 14.96
CA VAL A 16 41.99 -3.78 15.45
C VAL A 16 41.44 -4.79 16.46
N LYS A 17 41.58 -4.49 17.75
CA LYS A 17 40.95 -5.25 18.84
C LYS A 17 39.43 -5.30 18.60
N PRO A 18 38.75 -6.44 18.77
CA PRO A 18 37.30 -6.46 18.88
C PRO A 18 36.93 -5.87 20.25
N LYS A 19 36.37 -4.66 20.26
CA LYS A 19 35.65 -4.17 21.44
C LYS A 19 34.24 -4.72 21.39
N THR A 20 34.01 -5.65 22.30
CA THR A 20 32.73 -6.03 22.89
C THR A 20 31.91 -4.80 23.22
N GLU A 21 30.66 -4.76 22.77
CA GLU A 21 29.52 -4.16 23.48
C GLU A 21 28.26 -4.67 22.79
N ALA A 22 27.66 -5.71 23.39
CA ALA A 22 26.37 -6.22 23.00
C ALA A 22 25.32 -5.17 23.37
N GLU A 23 24.87 -4.40 22.39
CA GLU A 23 23.66 -3.59 22.52
C GLU A 23 22.49 -4.54 22.82
N PRO A 24 21.65 -4.25 23.83
CA PRO A 24 20.49 -5.08 24.10
C PRO A 24 19.56 -5.03 22.89
N ILE A 25 19.24 -6.20 22.33
CA ILE A 25 18.22 -6.37 21.30
C ILE A 25 16.91 -5.87 21.90
N VAL A 26 16.55 -4.62 21.63
CA VAL A 26 15.21 -4.09 21.90
C VAL A 26 14.28 -4.85 20.95
N THR A 27 13.67 -5.91 21.46
CA THR A 27 12.53 -6.55 20.83
C THR A 27 11.38 -5.56 20.83
N VAL A 28 11.32 -4.72 19.79
CA VAL A 28 10.16 -3.87 19.53
C VAL A 28 8.97 -4.79 19.32
N ALA A 29 8.14 -4.91 20.36
CA ALA A 29 6.91 -5.68 20.32
C ALA A 29 6.05 -5.15 19.15
N LYS A 30 5.73 -6.02 18.18
CA LYS A 30 4.80 -5.67 17.10
C LYS A 30 3.51 -5.17 17.74
N PRO A 31 3.03 -3.95 17.41
CA PRO A 31 1.79 -3.45 17.98
C PRO A 31 0.65 -4.41 17.62
N LYS A 32 -0.05 -4.92 18.65
CA LYS A 32 -1.26 -5.71 18.47
C LYS A 32 -2.30 -4.82 17.80
N THR A 33 -2.49 -4.97 16.49
CA THR A 33 -3.55 -4.30 15.76
C THR A 33 -4.89 -4.80 16.29
N LYS A 34 -5.61 -3.95 17.01
CA LYS A 34 -6.99 -4.23 17.44
C LYS A 34 -7.82 -4.57 16.18
N PRO A 35 -8.69 -5.59 16.23
CA PRO A 35 -9.58 -5.88 15.11
C PRO A 35 -10.44 -4.65 14.84
N ARG A 36 -10.36 -4.12 13.61
CA ARG A 36 -11.15 -2.98 13.18
C ARG A 36 -12.61 -3.41 13.15
N LYS A 37 -13.49 -2.69 13.85
CA LYS A 37 -14.94 -2.83 13.67
C LYS A 37 -15.23 -2.46 12.21
N VAL A 38 -15.78 -3.42 11.46
CA VAL A 38 -16.19 -3.20 10.08
C VAL A 38 -17.59 -2.63 10.15
N ASP A 39 -17.72 -1.33 9.89
CA ASP A 39 -19.02 -0.72 9.63
C ASP A 39 -19.44 -1.14 8.21
N TYR A 40 -20.57 -1.84 8.11
CA TYR A 40 -21.11 -2.33 6.83
C TYR A 40 -21.58 -1.19 5.90
N SER A 41 -21.51 0.06 6.33
CA SER A 41 -21.78 1.25 5.49
C SER A 41 -20.60 1.63 4.58
N VAL A 42 -19.42 1.03 4.77
CA VAL A 42 -18.22 1.35 4.00
C VAL A 42 -17.91 0.20 3.04
N SER A 43 -18.32 0.34 1.79
CA SER A 43 -17.86 -0.54 0.71
C SER A 43 -16.39 -0.23 0.40
N SER A 44 -15.61 -1.26 0.05
CA SER A 44 -14.18 -1.06 -0.27
C SER A 44 -13.82 -1.71 -1.60
N ILE A 45 -13.25 -0.92 -2.50
CA ILE A 45 -12.82 -1.38 -3.83
C ILE A 45 -11.31 -1.53 -3.83
N ARG A 46 -10.82 -2.74 -4.09
CA ARG A 46 -9.39 -3.00 -4.25
C ARG A 46 -8.96 -2.61 -5.66
N ILE A 47 -8.01 -1.68 -5.75
CA ILE A 47 -7.44 -1.20 -7.02
C ILE A 47 -5.93 -1.41 -7.09
N LYS A 48 -5.38 -1.43 -8.30
CA LYS A 48 -3.93 -1.50 -8.53
C LYS A 48 -3.23 -0.27 -7.96
N LYS A 49 -2.01 -0.44 -7.44
CA LYS A 49 -1.19 0.62 -6.82
C LYS A 49 -1.05 1.86 -7.72
N TYR A 50 -0.84 1.63 -9.02
CA TYR A 50 -0.75 2.69 -10.02
C TYR A 50 -2.02 3.54 -10.12
N ASN A 51 -3.20 2.93 -10.10
CA ASN A 51 -4.48 3.65 -10.15
C ASN A 51 -4.74 4.42 -8.85
N ARG A 52 -4.38 3.85 -7.69
CA ARG A 52 -4.45 4.57 -6.41
C ARG A 52 -3.58 5.82 -6.41
N ALA A 53 -2.38 5.76 -7.00
CA ALA A 53 -1.51 6.92 -7.13
C ALA A 53 -2.14 8.02 -8.01
N LYS A 54 -2.78 7.64 -9.13
CA LYS A 54 -3.52 8.57 -9.99
C LYS A 54 -4.68 9.26 -9.26
N ILE A 55 -5.51 8.48 -8.57
CA ILE A 55 -6.65 9.02 -7.80
C ILE A 55 -6.15 9.99 -6.74
N ASN A 56 -5.11 9.62 -6.00
CA ASN A 56 -4.52 10.51 -4.98
C ASN A 56 -3.92 11.80 -5.58
N ALA A 57 -3.30 11.71 -6.76
CA ALA A 57 -2.76 12.88 -7.44
C ALA A 57 -3.89 13.81 -7.94
N LEU A 58 -4.93 13.24 -8.55
CA LEU A 58 -6.11 13.98 -9.00
C LEU A 58 -6.84 14.65 -7.83
N ARG A 59 -7.02 13.93 -6.72
CA ARG A 59 -7.65 14.46 -5.50
C ARG A 59 -6.91 15.70 -5.01
N LYS A 60 -5.58 15.65 -4.98
CA LYS A 60 -4.74 16.80 -4.58
C LYS A 60 -4.83 17.95 -5.56
N ALA A 61 -4.79 17.67 -6.86
CA ALA A 61 -4.85 18.70 -7.91
C ALA A 61 -6.19 19.46 -7.91
N LEU A 62 -7.28 18.76 -7.61
CA LEU A 62 -8.63 19.32 -7.56
C LEU A 62 -9.06 19.75 -6.16
N ALA A 63 -8.15 19.71 -5.18
CA ALA A 63 -8.40 20.06 -3.78
C ALA A 63 -9.67 19.41 -3.19
N LYS A 64 -9.93 18.15 -3.53
CA LYS A 64 -11.07 17.38 -3.02
C LYS A 64 -10.76 16.80 -1.64
N GLU A 65 -11.75 16.78 -0.75
CA GLU A 65 -11.57 16.33 0.63
C GLU A 65 -11.43 14.80 0.68
N SER A 66 -12.36 14.10 0.04
CA SER A 66 -12.38 12.64 -0.04
C SER A 66 -12.04 12.12 -1.45
N ALA A 67 -11.64 10.84 -1.50
CA ALA A 67 -11.50 10.15 -2.78
C ALA A 67 -12.87 9.80 -3.37
N ASP A 68 -13.88 9.66 -2.51
CA ASP A 68 -15.24 9.27 -2.89
C ASP A 68 -15.93 10.42 -3.66
N GLU A 69 -15.87 11.66 -3.14
CA GLU A 69 -16.34 12.85 -3.88
C GLU A 69 -15.70 12.99 -5.27
N LEU A 70 -14.40 12.70 -5.37
CA LEU A 70 -13.69 12.73 -6.65
C LEU A 70 -14.22 11.64 -7.59
N LEU A 71 -14.48 10.43 -7.08
CA LEU A 71 -14.97 9.33 -7.88
C LEU A 71 -16.38 9.62 -8.38
N ASP A 72 -17.26 10.13 -7.52
CA ASP A 72 -18.63 10.50 -7.88
C ASP A 72 -18.64 11.53 -9.02
N GLU A 73 -17.85 12.60 -8.90
CA GLU A 73 -17.77 13.62 -9.94
C GLU A 73 -17.21 13.08 -11.27
N VAL A 74 -16.20 12.22 -11.20
CA VAL A 74 -15.60 11.61 -12.40
C VAL A 74 -16.58 10.65 -13.08
N LEU A 75 -17.33 9.87 -12.29
CA LEU A 75 -18.36 8.96 -12.79
C LEU A 75 -19.48 9.75 -13.46
N ASP A 76 -19.98 10.81 -12.81
CA ASP A 76 -20.99 11.72 -13.34
C ASP A 76 -20.58 12.32 -14.68
N MET A 77 -19.33 12.80 -14.77
CA MET A 77 -18.80 13.35 -16.01
C MET A 77 -18.72 12.30 -17.10
N TYR A 78 -18.30 11.07 -16.76
CA TYR A 78 -18.23 9.97 -17.72
C TYR A 78 -19.62 9.60 -18.23
N ILE A 79 -20.60 9.47 -17.34
CA ILE A 79 -21.99 9.17 -17.67
C ILE A 79 -22.54 10.23 -18.61
N LYS A 80 -22.40 11.51 -18.25
CA LYS A 80 -22.94 12.63 -19.04
C LYS A 80 -22.29 12.74 -20.41
N LYS A 81 -20.96 12.63 -20.50
CA LYS A 81 -20.17 12.98 -21.70
C LYS A 81 -19.77 11.80 -22.59
N LYS A 82 -19.72 10.57 -22.06
CA LYS A 82 -19.13 9.41 -22.76
C LYS A 82 -20.10 8.28 -23.03
N LEU A 83 -21.17 8.12 -22.25
CA LEU A 83 -22.16 7.08 -22.50
C LEU A 83 -23.11 7.46 -23.65
N THR A 84 -23.41 6.48 -24.50
CA THR A 84 -24.50 6.58 -25.49
C THR A 84 -25.87 6.48 -24.80
N ALA A 85 -26.95 6.86 -25.48
CA ALA A 85 -28.30 6.79 -24.93
C ALA A 85 -28.67 5.36 -24.47
N GLU A 86 -28.34 4.34 -25.26
CA GLU A 86 -28.58 2.95 -24.89
C GLU A 86 -27.79 2.52 -23.65
N GLN A 87 -26.53 2.97 -23.52
CA GLN A 87 -25.71 2.64 -22.35
C GLN A 87 -26.21 3.36 -21.09
N LYS A 88 -26.74 4.58 -21.22
CA LYS A 88 -27.37 5.31 -20.11
C LYS A 88 -28.61 4.60 -19.60
N MET A 89 -29.51 4.17 -20.49
CA MET A 89 -30.69 3.41 -20.07
C MET A 89 -30.32 2.10 -19.35
N LYS A 90 -29.30 1.39 -19.83
CA LYS A 90 -28.79 0.20 -19.15
C LYS A 90 -28.19 0.52 -17.78
N TYR A 91 -27.48 1.64 -17.66
CA TYR A 91 -26.91 2.08 -16.39
C TYR A 91 -28.00 2.43 -15.37
N GLU A 92 -29.02 3.20 -15.77
CA GLU A 92 -30.17 3.53 -14.92
C GLU A 92 -30.94 2.28 -14.47
N PHE A 93 -31.17 1.34 -15.39
CA PHE A 93 -31.80 0.06 -15.06
C PHE A 93 -31.01 -0.76 -14.03
N LEU A 94 -29.67 -0.75 -14.11
CA LEU A 94 -28.83 -1.45 -13.13
C LEU A 94 -28.87 -0.79 -11.74
N LEU A 95 -28.92 0.54 -11.68
CA LEU A 95 -29.09 1.27 -10.41
C LEU A 95 -30.43 0.93 -9.75
N GLU A 96 -31.53 0.91 -10.52
CA GLU A 96 -32.85 0.55 -10.00
C GLU A 96 -32.93 -0.87 -9.45
N LEU A 97 -32.08 -1.79 -9.94
CA LEU A 97 -31.98 -3.14 -9.41
C LEU A 97 -31.21 -3.16 -8.09
N GLU A 98 -30.11 -2.43 -8.00
CA GLU A 98 -29.28 -2.35 -6.79
C GLU A 98 -30.02 -1.69 -5.60
N GLU A 99 -30.90 -0.71 -5.85
CA GLU A 99 -31.70 -0.05 -4.80
C GLU A 99 -32.86 -0.89 -4.25
N LYS A 100 -33.22 -2.00 -4.92
CA LYS A 100 -34.34 -2.87 -4.52
C LYS A 100 -33.92 -4.07 -3.67
N ASP A 101 -32.61 -4.37 -3.60
CA ASP A 101 -32.02 -5.42 -2.77
C ASP A 101 -31.64 -4.89 -1.36
#